data_AF-A0A6M8V2S5-F1
#
_entry.id   AF-A0A6M8V2S5-F1
#
_cell.length_a   1.000
_cell.length_b   1.000
_cell.length_c   1.000
_cell.angle_alpha   90.00
_cell.angle_beta   90.00
_cell.angle_gamma   90.00
#
_symmetry.space_group_name_H-M   'P 1'
#
loop_
_entity.id
_entity.type
_entity.pdbx_description
1 polymer ?
#
loop_
_entity_poly.entity_id
_entity_poly.type
_entity_poly.pdbx_seq_one_letter_code
_entity_poly.pdbx_strand_id
1 'polypeptide(L)'
;MLKEKREIKRERKREKILDAAAELFSTKHYHEVMMDDVARLISVAKGTVYNYFTSKEELYFTIMHTRMENLLSILKQKIESEQNSIDSLRAFVIHLYMFMMKHRKFFLIYQRETLNKQNSFCEDMISHEKQMKQMIINIISKGEKDKVFRKVDEEFAISLIFGSIYGAVQKGINEKITDDKAAKEKEEIFDFVLHGLYSGFNNIKELPLKGKTIVITRTIEQSEESASALTSLGANVIIIPTLDIVPPSDWSKFDSVVSHSEKIDFIIFTSVHAVQMFLKRCKEIGALINYNRTKVVAVGSKTSAYCHKNNINVNIVPDKFSAEGVIEALSKYNMKNKVVFIPRSAIGREELPMGLKELGAIIKSVPVYNVAIPSGENVRTNLQQLDSTKVDLFIFTSPSTFENFLQIADVKNPFQYFGKFDIAAIGPTTKEAIESKKVKVKILPDEFTINGLTKKIVEYYNNQKEKI
;
A
#
# COMPACT_ATOMS: atom_id res chain seq x y z
N MET A 1 14.87 65.66 2.19
CA MET A 1 14.93 65.74 0.71
C MET A 1 16.31 65.51 0.07
N LEU A 2 17.32 66.40 0.12
CA LEU A 2 18.61 66.18 -0.59
C LEU A 2 19.52 65.11 0.05
N LYS A 3 19.61 65.06 1.39
CA LYS A 3 20.36 64.03 2.13
C LYS A 3 19.73 62.64 1.96
N GLU A 4 18.42 62.56 2.13
CA GLU A 4 17.59 61.36 1.96
C GLU A 4 17.69 60.77 0.53
N LYS A 5 17.68 61.61 -0.52
CA LYS A 5 17.93 61.14 -1.90
C LYS A 5 19.35 60.58 -2.09
N ARG A 6 20.35 61.11 -1.39
CA ARG A 6 21.75 60.61 -1.45
C ARG A 6 21.89 59.28 -0.70
N GLU A 7 21.25 59.14 0.45
CA GLU A 7 21.21 57.88 1.22
C GLU A 7 20.52 56.76 0.44
N ILE A 8 19.35 57.02 -0.15
CA ILE A 8 18.66 56.05 -1.01
C ILE A 8 19.54 55.61 -2.19
N LYS A 9 20.28 56.55 -2.79
CA LYS A 9 21.20 56.24 -3.90
C LYS A 9 22.40 55.42 -3.43
N ARG A 10 22.93 55.70 -2.23
CA ARG A 10 24.01 54.92 -1.60
C ARG A 10 23.53 53.49 -1.31
N GLU A 11 22.36 53.33 -0.72
CA GLU A 11 21.82 52.00 -0.39
C GLU A 11 21.54 51.16 -1.64
N ARG A 12 20.92 51.76 -2.67
CA ARG A 12 20.75 51.09 -3.96
C ARG A 12 22.06 50.64 -4.59
N LYS A 13 23.14 51.39 -4.39
CA LYS A 13 24.47 51.03 -4.91
C LYS A 13 25.08 49.90 -4.08
N ARG A 14 24.90 49.94 -2.76
CA ARG A 14 25.30 48.88 -1.82
C ARG A 14 24.63 47.54 -2.17
N GLU A 15 23.31 47.52 -2.36
CA GLU A 15 22.58 46.32 -2.78
C GLU A 15 23.05 45.79 -4.13
N LYS A 16 23.31 46.66 -5.12
CA LYS A 16 23.87 46.22 -6.42
C LYS A 16 25.24 45.55 -6.28
N ILE A 17 26.07 46.01 -5.37
CA ILE A 17 27.37 45.38 -5.09
C ILE A 17 27.16 44.00 -4.45
N LEU A 18 26.25 43.89 -3.48
CA LEU A 18 25.93 42.62 -2.82
C LEU A 18 25.34 41.59 -3.80
N ASP A 19 24.43 42.00 -4.69
CA ASP A 19 23.82 41.11 -5.68
C ASP A 19 24.84 40.59 -6.72
N ALA A 20 25.78 41.45 -7.11
CA ALA A 20 26.87 41.10 -8.01
C ALA A 20 27.88 40.16 -7.36
N ALA A 21 28.22 40.42 -6.10
CA ALA A 21 29.07 39.54 -5.32
C ALA A 21 28.42 38.17 -5.09
N ALA A 22 27.12 38.13 -4.77
CA ALA A 22 26.39 36.88 -4.61
C ALA A 22 26.36 36.03 -5.89
N GLU A 23 26.30 36.65 -7.08
CA GLU A 23 26.44 35.95 -8.37
C GLU A 23 27.79 35.24 -8.51
N LEU A 24 28.86 35.95 -8.16
CA LEU A 24 30.21 35.41 -8.26
C LEU A 24 30.43 34.30 -7.23
N PHE A 25 30.01 34.49 -5.98
CA PHE A 25 30.14 33.47 -4.93
C PHE A 25 29.24 32.24 -5.15
N SER A 26 28.08 32.39 -5.81
CA SER A 26 27.23 31.23 -6.11
C SER A 26 27.82 30.34 -7.20
N THR A 27 28.66 30.88 -8.08
CA THR A 27 29.22 30.15 -9.23
C THR A 27 30.69 29.75 -9.05
N LYS A 28 31.44 30.43 -8.19
CA LYS A 28 32.87 30.19 -7.92
C LYS A 28 33.14 29.90 -6.45
N HIS A 29 34.26 29.26 -6.14
CA HIS A 29 34.73 29.09 -4.76
C HIS A 29 35.18 30.43 -4.15
N TYR A 30 35.11 30.54 -2.82
CA TYR A 30 35.45 31.77 -2.09
C TYR A 30 36.80 32.38 -2.51
N HIS A 31 37.84 31.55 -2.64
CA HIS A 31 39.19 31.98 -2.99
C HIS A 31 39.32 32.47 -4.45
N GLU A 32 38.43 32.04 -5.34
CA GLU A 32 38.45 32.41 -6.76
C GLU A 32 37.79 33.76 -7.05
N VAL A 33 36.97 34.27 -6.13
CA VAL A 33 36.32 35.57 -6.27
C VAL A 33 37.29 36.67 -5.87
N MET A 34 37.39 37.72 -6.70
CA MET A 34 38.17 38.92 -6.45
C MET A 34 37.27 40.16 -6.39
N MET A 35 37.65 41.17 -5.60
CA MET A 35 36.93 42.45 -5.53
C MET A 35 36.82 43.15 -6.90
N ASP A 36 37.82 42.93 -7.76
CA ASP A 36 37.88 43.48 -9.12
C ASP A 36 36.83 42.85 -10.04
N ASP A 37 36.51 41.57 -9.83
CA ASP A 37 35.46 40.89 -10.58
C ASP A 37 34.08 41.45 -10.24
N VAL A 38 33.83 41.75 -8.95
CA VAL A 38 32.59 42.41 -8.50
C VAL A 38 32.46 43.78 -9.16
N ALA A 39 33.54 44.58 -9.17
CA ALA A 39 33.56 45.90 -9.78
C ALA A 39 33.28 45.83 -11.29
N ARG A 40 33.90 44.86 -11.98
CA ARG A 40 33.74 44.63 -13.42
C ARG A 40 32.31 44.20 -13.76
N LEU A 41 31.68 43.35 -12.94
CA LEU A 41 30.33 42.83 -13.18
C LEU A 41 29.25 43.92 -13.19
N ILE A 42 29.43 44.99 -12.40
CA ILE A 42 28.49 46.13 -12.35
C ILE A 42 29.01 47.39 -13.03
N SER A 43 30.09 47.27 -13.81
CA SER A 43 30.72 48.37 -14.56
C SER A 43 31.05 49.59 -13.71
N VAL A 44 31.73 49.38 -12.57
CA VAL A 44 32.24 50.46 -11.71
C VAL A 44 33.75 50.36 -11.51
N ALA A 45 34.38 51.47 -11.13
CA ALA A 45 35.79 51.46 -10.73
C ALA A 45 35.98 50.63 -9.44
N LYS A 46 37.10 49.91 -9.33
CA LYS A 46 37.50 49.14 -8.14
C LYS A 46 37.30 49.91 -6.83
N GLY A 47 37.81 51.14 -6.76
CA GLY A 47 37.67 52.01 -5.59
C GLY A 47 36.22 52.27 -5.18
N THR A 48 35.26 52.19 -6.10
CA THR A 48 33.83 52.31 -5.77
C THR A 48 33.36 51.15 -4.91
N VAL A 49 33.84 49.92 -5.12
CA VAL A 49 33.46 48.77 -4.29
C VAL A 49 34.10 48.88 -2.90
N TYR A 50 35.39 49.25 -2.86
CA TYR A 50 36.13 49.45 -1.61
C TYR A 50 35.57 50.56 -0.71
N ASN A 51 34.87 51.55 -1.29
CA ASN A 51 34.15 52.58 -0.52
C ASN A 51 32.93 52.03 0.27
N TYR A 52 32.45 50.83 -0.07
CA TYR A 52 31.31 50.19 0.61
C TYR A 52 31.72 48.97 1.43
N PHE A 53 32.73 48.23 0.96
CA PHE A 53 33.23 47.01 1.61
C PHE A 53 34.74 47.01 1.56
N THR A 54 35.38 47.00 2.73
CA THR A 54 36.83 47.08 2.89
C THR A 54 37.55 45.82 2.42
N SER A 55 36.86 44.67 2.44
CA SER A 55 37.44 43.37 2.10
C SER A 55 36.42 42.43 1.44
N LYS A 56 36.93 41.35 0.84
CA LYS A 56 36.10 40.27 0.29
C LYS A 56 35.37 39.52 1.40
N GLU A 57 36.05 39.37 2.54
CA GLU A 57 35.55 38.77 3.77
C GLU A 57 34.32 39.54 4.27
N GLU A 58 34.42 40.88 4.38
CA GLU A 58 33.31 41.75 4.81
C GLU A 58 32.13 41.63 3.84
N LEU A 59 32.40 41.64 2.54
CA LEU A 59 31.38 41.51 1.50
C LEU A 59 30.65 40.16 1.59
N TYR A 60 31.39 39.06 1.69
CA TYR A 60 30.83 37.72 1.84
C TYR A 60 30.03 37.57 3.14
N PHE A 61 30.61 37.99 4.27
CA PHE A 61 29.95 37.94 5.58
C PHE A 61 28.67 38.75 5.58
N THR A 62 28.68 39.96 5.00
CA THR A 62 27.47 40.79 4.88
C THR A 62 26.36 40.07 4.12
N ILE A 63 26.68 39.39 3.00
CA ILE A 63 25.69 38.63 2.23
C ILE A 63 25.09 37.52 3.08
N MET A 64 25.94 36.72 3.75
CA MET A 64 25.49 35.56 4.51
C MET A 64 24.73 35.96 5.77
N HIS A 65 25.29 36.87 6.56
CA HIS A 65 24.72 37.33 7.83
C HIS A 65 23.39 38.05 7.63
N THR A 66 23.35 39.10 6.79
CA THR A 66 22.13 39.89 6.62
C THR A 66 20.98 39.07 6.03
N ARG A 67 21.26 38.16 5.10
CA ARG A 67 20.21 37.28 4.53
C ARG A 67 19.74 36.25 5.56
N MET A 68 20.64 35.68 6.35
CA MET A 68 20.27 34.71 7.38
C MET A 68 19.48 35.33 8.53
N GLU A 69 19.89 36.49 9.04
CA GLU A 69 19.13 37.21 10.07
C GLU A 69 17.72 37.55 9.60
N ASN A 70 17.58 38.00 8.35
CA ASN A 70 16.28 38.29 7.75
C ASN A 70 15.40 37.03 7.70
N LEU A 71 15.96 35.90 7.27
CA LEU A 71 15.26 34.61 7.26
C LEU A 71 14.80 34.20 8.67
N LEU A 72 15.71 34.22 9.65
CA LEU A 72 15.40 33.84 11.03
C LEU A 72 14.32 34.75 11.64
N SER A 73 14.39 36.06 11.38
CA SER A 73 13.38 37.01 11.81
C SER A 73 12.01 36.71 11.20
N ILE A 74 11.95 36.41 9.89
CA ILE A 74 10.70 36.06 9.21
C ILE A 74 10.13 34.77 9.77
N LEU A 75 10.93 33.71 9.90
CA LEU A 75 10.49 32.43 10.42
C LEU A 75 9.96 32.57 11.85
N LYS A 76 10.72 33.24 12.73
CA LYS A 76 10.31 33.48 14.11
C LYS A 76 8.96 34.20 14.19
N GLN A 77 8.82 35.32 13.49
CA GLN A 77 7.58 36.10 13.47
C GLN A 77 6.38 35.27 12.98
N LYS A 78 6.58 34.49 11.91
CA LYS A 78 5.51 33.68 11.30
C LYS A 78 5.13 32.49 12.16
N ILE A 79 6.08 31.86 12.84
CA ILE A 79 5.80 30.71 13.73
C ILE A 79 5.11 31.18 15.00
N GLU A 80 5.54 32.30 15.58
CA GLU A 80 4.96 32.87 16.81
C GLU A 80 3.51 33.35 16.61
N SER A 81 3.09 33.67 15.38
CA SER A 81 1.70 34.03 15.09
C SER A 81 0.73 32.85 15.02
N GLU A 82 1.22 31.61 14.95
CA GLU A 82 0.37 30.44 14.77
C GLU A 82 -0.05 29.81 16.11
N GLN A 83 -1.30 29.30 16.15
CA GLN A 83 -1.87 28.75 17.38
C GLN A 83 -1.45 27.29 17.65
N ASN A 84 -1.34 26.49 16.60
CA ASN A 84 -1.08 25.06 16.70
C ASN A 84 0.19 24.63 15.94
N SER A 85 0.71 23.46 16.27
CA SER A 85 1.99 22.95 15.75
C SER A 85 1.96 22.62 14.25
N ILE A 86 0.79 22.27 13.68
CA ILE A 86 0.64 22.03 12.24
C ILE A 86 0.83 23.35 11.48
N ASP A 87 0.17 24.41 11.91
CA ASP A 87 0.27 25.72 11.28
C ASP A 87 1.66 26.32 11.47
N SER A 88 2.28 26.14 12.65
CA SER A 88 3.69 26.50 12.87
C SER A 88 4.65 25.76 11.93
N LEU A 89 4.44 24.45 11.72
CA LEU A 89 5.22 23.66 10.77
C LEU A 89 5.01 24.15 9.33
N ARG A 90 3.75 24.42 8.95
CA ARG A 90 3.39 24.98 7.65
C ARG A 90 4.09 26.31 7.40
N ALA A 91 4.01 27.21 8.38
CA ALA A 91 4.65 28.51 8.33
C ALA A 91 6.17 28.36 8.14
N PHE A 92 6.83 27.48 8.89
CA PHE A 92 8.25 27.21 8.73
C PHE A 92 8.58 26.72 7.30
N VAL A 93 7.93 25.64 6.85
CA VAL A 93 8.20 24.99 5.56
C VAL A 93 8.00 25.97 4.40
N ILE A 94 6.85 26.65 4.37
CA ILE A 94 6.49 27.57 3.29
C ILE A 94 7.47 28.75 3.24
N HIS A 95 7.74 29.41 4.37
CA HIS A 95 8.54 30.62 4.35
C HIS A 95 10.02 30.31 4.12
N LEU A 96 10.53 29.18 4.60
CA LEU A 96 11.89 28.73 4.30
C LEU A 96 12.04 28.44 2.80
N TYR A 97 11.14 27.64 2.22
CA TYR A 97 11.17 27.33 0.78
C TYR A 97 11.08 28.60 -0.08
N MET A 98 10.09 29.46 0.20
CA MET A 98 9.89 30.70 -0.57
C MET A 98 11.08 31.65 -0.46
N PHE A 99 11.69 31.76 0.73
CA PHE A 99 12.89 32.58 0.91
C PHE A 99 14.06 32.03 0.08
N MET A 100 14.32 30.72 0.15
CA MET A 100 15.42 30.09 -0.58
C MET A 100 15.22 30.18 -2.10
N MET A 101 13.99 29.99 -2.59
CA MET A 101 13.63 30.17 -4.01
C MET A 101 13.75 31.62 -4.50
N LYS A 102 13.47 32.60 -3.63
CA LYS A 102 13.66 34.03 -3.93
C LYS A 102 15.14 34.40 -3.95
N HIS A 103 15.94 33.83 -3.04
CA HIS A 103 17.36 34.12 -2.86
C HIS A 103 18.25 32.95 -3.31
N ARG A 104 18.04 32.46 -4.56
CA ARG A 104 18.70 31.25 -5.12
C ARG A 104 20.23 31.28 -5.00
N LYS A 105 20.84 32.44 -5.24
CA LYS A 105 22.31 32.62 -5.15
C LYS A 105 22.81 32.42 -3.71
N PHE A 106 22.08 32.97 -2.75
CA PHE A 106 22.35 32.76 -1.33
C PHE A 106 22.20 31.29 -0.94
N PHE A 107 21.13 30.62 -1.39
CA PHE A 107 20.94 29.19 -1.15
C PHE A 107 22.13 28.34 -1.66
N LEU A 108 22.61 28.60 -2.88
CA LEU A 108 23.76 27.87 -3.45
C LEU A 108 25.05 28.07 -2.65
N ILE A 109 25.28 29.28 -2.13
CA ILE A 109 26.42 29.57 -1.25
C ILE A 109 26.23 28.82 0.09
N TYR A 110 25.07 29.00 0.72
CA TYR A 110 24.72 28.39 2.01
C TYR A 110 24.83 26.86 1.99
N GLN A 111 24.29 26.20 0.96
CA GLN A 111 24.34 24.75 0.82
C GLN A 111 25.77 24.24 0.63
N ARG A 112 26.60 24.96 -0.13
CA ARG A 112 28.01 24.60 -0.32
C ARG A 112 28.79 24.67 0.98
N GLU A 113 28.59 25.72 1.78
CA GLU A 113 29.31 25.86 3.05
C GLU A 113 28.87 24.83 4.09
N THR A 114 27.57 24.57 4.21
CA THR A 114 27.04 23.58 5.18
C THR A 114 27.47 22.14 4.87
N LEU A 115 27.74 21.80 3.61
CA LEU A 115 28.29 20.50 3.21
C LEU A 115 29.82 20.41 3.43
N ASN A 116 30.53 21.53 3.43
CA ASN A 116 31.98 21.58 3.57
C ASN A 116 32.43 21.75 5.03
N LYS A 117 32.56 20.63 5.76
CA LYS A 117 32.97 20.58 7.19
C LYS A 117 34.37 21.16 7.50
N GLN A 118 35.17 21.54 6.50
CA GLN A 118 36.55 22.03 6.67
C GLN A 118 36.65 23.56 6.76
N ASN A 119 35.57 24.28 6.48
CA ASN A 119 35.57 25.74 6.49
C ASN A 119 35.25 26.27 7.89
N SER A 120 36.27 26.78 8.59
CA SER A 120 36.13 27.54 9.84
C SER A 120 35.53 28.93 9.58
N PHE A 121 34.31 29.00 9.05
CA PHE A 121 33.66 30.29 8.80
C PHE A 121 32.61 30.61 9.87
N CYS A 122 32.88 31.70 10.59
CA CYS A 122 32.11 32.45 11.60
C CYS A 122 31.21 31.65 12.55
N GLU A 123 31.50 31.75 13.85
CA GLU A 123 30.64 31.28 14.96
C GLU A 123 29.17 31.71 14.78
N ASP A 124 28.94 32.89 14.19
CA ASP A 124 27.61 33.42 13.89
C ASP A 124 26.81 32.55 12.92
N MET A 125 27.44 31.96 11.89
CA MET A 125 26.74 31.10 10.92
C MET A 125 26.30 29.78 11.57
N ILE A 126 27.17 29.20 12.41
CA ILE A 126 26.86 28.01 13.20
C ILE A 126 25.72 28.32 14.19
N SER A 127 25.76 29.49 14.82
CA SER A 127 24.70 29.98 15.71
C SER A 127 23.35 30.08 14.98
N HIS A 128 23.34 30.66 13.78
CA HIS A 128 22.12 30.77 12.98
C HIS A 128 21.55 29.43 12.54
N GLU A 129 22.39 28.48 12.13
CA GLU A 129 21.95 27.12 11.81
C GLU A 129 21.33 26.44 13.03
N LYS A 130 21.97 26.57 14.19
CA LYS A 130 21.46 26.03 15.46
C LYS A 130 20.11 26.64 15.84
N GLN A 131 19.94 27.95 15.67
CA GLN A 131 18.66 28.62 15.92
C GLN A 131 17.55 28.09 15.01
N MET A 132 17.83 27.89 13.72
CA MET A 132 16.86 27.35 12.76
C MET A 132 16.45 25.91 13.11
N LYS A 133 17.42 25.06 13.49
CA LYS A 133 17.14 23.69 13.98
C LYS A 133 16.30 23.72 15.25
N GLN A 134 16.60 24.62 16.19
CA GLN A 134 15.86 24.74 17.44
C GLN A 134 14.38 25.12 17.21
N MET A 135 14.08 25.94 16.20
CA MET A 135 12.69 26.25 15.84
C MET A 135 11.91 24.98 15.45
N ILE A 136 12.49 24.11 14.61
CA ILE A 136 11.86 22.84 14.23
C ILE A 136 11.73 21.89 15.42
N ILE A 137 12.77 21.77 16.25
CA ILE A 137 12.72 20.95 17.49
C ILE A 137 11.51 21.38 18.32
N ASN A 138 11.39 22.68 18.60
CA ASN A 138 10.29 23.20 19.40
C ASN A 138 8.90 22.91 18.79
N ILE A 139 8.78 22.98 17.46
CA ILE A 139 7.54 22.66 16.73
C ILE A 139 7.21 21.16 16.87
N ILE A 140 8.20 20.28 16.64
CA ILE A 140 8.03 18.83 16.72
C ILE A 140 7.67 18.41 18.14
N SER A 141 8.48 18.79 19.15
CA SER A 141 8.24 18.37 20.53
C SER A 141 6.89 18.90 21.06
N LYS A 142 6.45 20.10 20.64
CA LYS A 142 5.10 20.60 20.96
C LYS A 142 4.02 19.74 20.30
N GLY A 143 4.13 19.44 19.01
CA GLY A 143 3.15 18.61 18.31
C GLY A 143 3.10 17.15 18.79
N GLU A 144 4.23 16.58 19.23
CA GLU A 144 4.25 15.27 19.91
C GLU A 144 3.51 15.32 21.25
N LYS A 145 3.77 16.37 22.06
CA LYS A 145 3.08 16.59 23.35
C LYS A 145 1.57 16.74 23.18
N ASP A 146 1.15 17.47 22.14
CA ASP A 146 -0.25 17.71 21.80
C ASP A 146 -0.89 16.51 21.06
N LYS A 147 -0.14 15.42 20.83
CA LYS A 147 -0.54 14.19 20.13
C LYS A 147 -0.98 14.39 18.67
N VAL A 148 -0.55 15.49 18.06
CA VAL A 148 -0.79 15.80 16.64
C VAL A 148 0.31 15.21 15.75
N PHE A 149 1.53 15.10 16.26
CA PHE A 149 2.64 14.40 15.60
C PHE A 149 2.93 13.06 16.27
N ARG A 150 3.38 12.09 15.47
CA ARG A 150 3.88 10.80 15.96
C ARG A 150 5.23 10.98 16.66
N LYS A 151 5.56 10.08 17.57
CA LYS A 151 6.91 10.02 18.15
C LYS A 151 7.93 9.70 17.07
N VAL A 152 8.94 10.55 16.92
CA VAL A 152 10.00 10.42 15.92
C VAL A 152 11.33 10.86 16.51
N ASP A 153 12.42 10.26 16.04
CA ASP A 153 13.75 10.77 16.37
C ASP A 153 13.93 12.19 15.84
N GLU A 154 14.22 13.14 16.73
CA GLU A 154 14.24 14.57 16.40
C GLU A 154 15.31 14.91 15.35
N GLU A 155 16.52 14.37 15.46
CA GLU A 155 17.60 14.60 14.51
C GLU A 155 17.25 14.08 13.11
N PHE A 156 16.65 12.89 13.05
CA PHE A 156 16.16 12.30 11.82
C PHE A 156 15.05 13.15 11.17
N ALA A 157 14.06 13.59 11.96
CA ALA A 157 12.97 14.43 11.48
C ALA A 157 13.49 15.77 10.91
N ILE A 158 14.37 16.45 11.65
CA ILE A 158 15.01 17.70 11.23
C ILE A 158 15.74 17.49 9.89
N SER A 159 16.52 16.42 9.79
CA SER A 159 17.28 16.09 8.57
C SER A 159 16.37 15.88 7.36
N LEU A 160 15.24 15.19 7.53
CA LEU A 160 14.27 14.98 6.45
C LEU A 160 13.51 16.27 6.06
N ILE A 161 13.14 17.12 7.04
CA ILE A 161 12.45 18.39 6.77
C ILE A 161 13.36 19.34 5.98
N PHE A 162 14.60 19.53 6.43
CA PHE A 162 15.55 20.34 5.66
C PHE A 162 15.88 19.70 4.32
N GLY A 163 16.07 18.38 4.28
CA GLY A 163 16.34 17.63 3.06
C GLY A 163 15.25 17.78 2.00
N SER A 164 13.97 17.70 2.38
CA SER A 164 12.85 17.86 1.46
C SER A 164 12.77 19.29 0.89
N ILE A 165 12.94 20.30 1.76
CA ILE A 165 12.92 21.71 1.35
C ILE A 165 14.11 22.02 0.44
N TYR A 166 15.33 21.68 0.85
CA TYR A 166 16.54 21.98 0.07
C TYR A 166 16.60 21.18 -1.23
N GLY A 167 16.14 19.94 -1.22
CA GLY A 167 15.98 19.13 -2.44
C GLY A 167 15.02 19.77 -3.43
N ALA A 168 13.87 20.26 -2.96
CA ALA A 168 12.90 20.95 -3.80
C ALA A 168 13.45 22.29 -4.34
N VAL A 169 14.14 23.08 -3.51
CA VAL A 169 14.80 24.31 -3.97
C VAL A 169 15.84 24.01 -5.05
N GLN A 170 16.70 23.01 -4.83
CA GLN A 170 17.74 22.63 -5.79
C GLN A 170 17.13 22.19 -7.13
N LYS A 171 16.08 21.35 -7.08
CA LYS A 171 15.31 20.96 -8.27
C LYS A 171 14.72 22.18 -8.96
N GLY A 172 14.08 23.10 -8.22
CA GLY A 172 13.49 24.31 -8.76
C GLY A 172 14.51 25.23 -9.46
N ILE A 173 15.72 25.35 -8.90
CA ILE A 173 16.84 26.07 -9.52
C ILE A 173 17.28 25.38 -10.81
N ASN A 174 17.49 24.06 -10.79
CA ASN A 174 17.95 23.28 -11.94
C ASN A 174 16.94 23.31 -13.10
N GLU A 175 15.65 23.17 -12.79
CA GLU A 175 14.55 23.20 -13.77
C GLU A 175 14.13 24.61 -14.17
N LYS A 176 14.71 25.67 -13.57
CA LYS A 176 14.34 27.08 -13.79
C LYS A 176 12.83 27.34 -13.67
N ILE A 177 12.22 26.79 -12.62
CA ILE A 177 10.76 26.90 -12.42
C ILE A 177 10.31 28.36 -12.24
N THR A 178 9.09 28.65 -12.70
CA THR A 178 8.43 29.95 -12.55
C THR A 178 7.95 30.16 -11.10
N ASP A 179 7.75 31.42 -10.72
CA ASP A 179 7.26 31.77 -9.38
C ASP A 179 5.86 31.17 -9.10
N ASP A 180 5.01 31.05 -10.13
CA ASP A 180 3.71 30.38 -10.02
C ASP A 180 3.83 28.88 -9.72
N LYS A 181 4.82 28.21 -10.33
CA LYS A 181 5.08 26.78 -10.07
C LYS A 181 5.65 26.60 -8.66
N ALA A 182 6.57 27.47 -8.25
CA ALA A 182 7.10 27.47 -6.88
C ALA A 182 5.99 27.72 -5.84
N ALA A 183 5.05 28.63 -6.13
CA ALA A 183 3.91 28.92 -5.27
C ALA A 183 2.98 27.72 -5.06
N LYS A 184 2.93 26.77 -6.01
CA LYS A 184 2.20 25.50 -5.87
C LYS A 184 3.02 24.43 -5.15
N GLU A 185 4.29 24.26 -5.53
CA GLU A 185 5.19 23.22 -4.97
C GLU A 185 5.37 23.38 -3.45
N LYS A 186 5.32 24.61 -2.91
CA LYS A 186 5.41 24.85 -1.46
C LYS A 186 4.36 24.09 -0.63
N GLU A 187 3.14 23.93 -1.16
CA GLU A 187 2.05 23.24 -0.46
C GLU A 187 2.24 21.72 -0.54
N GLU A 188 2.78 21.22 -1.66
CA GLU A 188 3.12 19.80 -1.83
C GLU A 188 4.26 19.37 -0.87
N ILE A 189 5.27 20.23 -0.69
CA ILE A 189 6.36 19.99 0.27
C ILE A 189 5.80 19.93 1.70
N PHE A 190 4.94 20.90 2.06
CA PHE A 190 4.31 20.90 3.37
C PHE A 190 3.45 19.64 3.58
N ASP A 191 2.63 19.28 2.60
CA ASP A 191 1.79 18.08 2.65
C ASP A 191 2.62 16.81 2.86
N PHE A 192 3.71 16.64 2.10
CA PHE A 192 4.63 15.51 2.24
C PHE A 192 5.27 15.44 3.63
N VAL A 193 5.77 16.58 4.13
CA VAL A 193 6.38 16.67 5.47
C VAL A 193 5.35 16.41 6.57
N LEU A 194 4.15 16.98 6.45
CA LEU A 194 3.06 16.80 7.41
C LEU A 194 2.67 15.32 7.50
N HIS A 195 2.44 14.65 6.38
CA HIS A 195 2.11 13.22 6.37
C HIS A 195 3.24 12.34 6.90
N GLY A 196 4.49 12.76 6.75
CA GLY A 196 5.65 12.10 7.37
C GLY A 196 5.68 12.21 8.90
N LEU A 197 5.06 13.24 9.49
CA LEU A 197 5.03 13.52 10.93
C LEU A 197 3.67 13.23 11.59
N TYR A 198 2.59 13.15 10.83
CA TYR A 198 1.23 13.05 11.36
C TYR A 198 1.06 11.82 12.27
N SER A 199 0.40 12.01 13.42
CA SER A 199 0.10 10.93 14.37
C SER A 199 -0.87 9.87 13.84
N GLY A 200 -1.45 10.09 12.64
CA GLY A 200 -2.33 9.14 11.94
C GLY A 200 -1.64 7.90 11.36
N PHE A 201 -0.31 7.79 11.49
CA PHE A 201 0.40 6.53 11.22
C PHE A 201 1.07 6.03 12.51
N ASN A 202 0.37 5.17 13.24
CA ASN A 202 0.98 4.21 14.19
C ASN A 202 1.85 3.17 13.43
N ASN A 203 2.78 3.62 12.59
CA ASN A 203 3.69 2.78 11.82
C ASN A 203 5.13 2.88 12.36
N ILE A 204 5.32 2.62 13.65
CA ILE A 204 6.33 1.61 13.96
C ILE A 204 5.61 0.28 13.68
N LYS A 205 5.56 -0.15 12.41
CA LYS A 205 5.09 -1.50 12.07
C LYS A 205 6.14 -2.48 12.58
N GLU A 206 6.11 -2.79 13.88
CA GLU A 206 6.11 -4.21 14.19
C GLU A 206 4.89 -4.76 13.45
N LEU A 207 5.15 -5.42 12.33
CA LEU A 207 4.12 -6.15 11.62
C LEU A 207 3.40 -7.00 12.68
N PRO A 208 2.07 -6.88 12.83
CA PRO A 208 1.37 -7.36 14.03
C PRO A 208 1.50 -8.88 14.23
N LEU A 209 1.81 -9.61 13.16
CA LEU A 209 2.04 -11.04 13.16
C LEU A 209 3.52 -11.41 12.95
N LYS A 210 4.46 -10.46 13.12
CA LYS A 210 5.90 -10.71 12.98
C LYS A 210 6.34 -11.87 13.87
N GLY A 211 6.99 -12.86 13.26
CA GLY A 211 7.49 -14.05 13.96
C GLY A 211 6.43 -15.09 14.31
N LYS A 212 5.17 -14.90 13.89
CA LYS A 212 4.12 -15.90 14.04
C LYS A 212 4.08 -16.82 12.84
N THR A 213 4.04 -18.13 13.08
CA THR A 213 3.84 -19.13 12.04
C THR A 213 2.39 -19.60 12.04
N ILE A 214 1.71 -19.43 10.90
CA ILE A 214 0.27 -19.69 10.74
C ILE A 214 0.06 -20.77 9.66
N VAL A 215 -0.71 -21.79 9.99
CA VAL A 215 -1.08 -22.87 9.07
C VAL A 215 -2.47 -22.62 8.51
N ILE A 216 -2.62 -22.69 7.19
CA ILE A 216 -3.91 -22.55 6.49
C ILE A 216 -4.21 -23.83 5.73
N THR A 217 -5.43 -24.36 5.89
CA THR A 217 -5.81 -25.68 5.39
C THR A 217 -6.67 -25.69 4.10
N ARG A 218 -6.66 -24.61 3.30
CA ARG A 218 -7.58 -24.40 2.17
C ARG A 218 -7.05 -24.97 0.83
N THR A 219 -7.88 -24.99 -0.22
CA THR A 219 -7.45 -25.41 -1.59
C THR A 219 -6.31 -24.52 -2.11
N ILE A 220 -5.43 -25.06 -2.96
CA ILE A 220 -4.25 -24.35 -3.51
C ILE A 220 -4.63 -23.00 -4.10
N GLU A 221 -5.68 -22.96 -4.93
CA GLU A 221 -6.13 -21.74 -5.64
C GLU A 221 -6.74 -20.65 -4.73
N GLN A 222 -7.25 -20.99 -3.55
CA GLN A 222 -7.81 -20.03 -2.58
C GLN A 222 -6.81 -19.63 -1.49
N SER A 223 -5.67 -20.32 -1.44
CA SER A 223 -4.67 -20.14 -0.40
C SER A 223 -3.74 -18.96 -0.66
N GLU A 224 -3.53 -18.54 -1.92
CA GLU A 224 -2.66 -17.40 -2.25
C GLU A 224 -3.23 -16.06 -1.76
N GLU A 225 -4.52 -15.79 -2.00
CA GLU A 225 -5.21 -14.58 -1.51
C GLU A 225 -5.22 -14.54 0.03
N SER A 226 -5.49 -15.69 0.66
CA SER A 226 -5.55 -15.82 2.12
C SER A 226 -4.17 -15.72 2.78
N ALA A 227 -3.14 -16.30 2.15
CA ALA A 227 -1.77 -16.21 2.62
C ALA A 227 -1.24 -14.78 2.45
N SER A 228 -1.51 -14.11 1.33
CA SER A 228 -1.07 -12.74 1.09
C SER A 228 -1.55 -11.78 2.19
N ALA A 229 -2.81 -11.92 2.64
CA ALA A 229 -3.35 -11.09 3.72
C ALA A 229 -2.52 -11.21 5.02
N LEU A 230 -2.14 -12.43 5.41
CA LEU A 230 -1.39 -12.69 6.64
C LEU A 230 0.11 -12.40 6.50
N THR A 231 0.71 -12.72 5.35
CA THR A 231 2.12 -12.43 5.05
C THR A 231 2.38 -10.93 5.01
N SER A 232 1.44 -10.13 4.48
CA SER A 232 1.53 -8.66 4.49
C SER A 232 1.56 -8.05 5.90
N LEU A 233 1.14 -8.83 6.90
CA LEU A 233 1.13 -8.50 8.32
C LEU A 233 2.29 -9.17 9.09
N GLY A 234 3.27 -9.75 8.38
CA GLY A 234 4.52 -10.29 8.95
C GLY A 234 4.48 -11.75 9.39
N ALA A 235 3.39 -12.48 9.14
CA ALA A 235 3.29 -13.89 9.46
C ALA A 235 4.12 -14.75 8.50
N ASN A 236 4.69 -15.84 9.01
CA ASN A 236 5.17 -16.96 8.20
C ASN A 236 3.99 -17.90 7.94
N VAL A 237 3.58 -18.10 6.68
CA VAL A 237 2.39 -18.89 6.35
C VAL A 237 2.77 -20.24 5.75
N ILE A 238 2.29 -21.33 6.36
CA ILE A 238 2.41 -22.69 5.84
C ILE A 238 1.05 -23.10 5.26
N ILE A 239 1.02 -23.43 3.98
CA ILE A 239 -0.20 -23.84 3.29
C ILE A 239 -0.24 -25.37 3.26
N ILE A 240 -1.29 -25.97 3.83
CA ILE A 240 -1.54 -27.41 3.78
C ILE A 240 -2.86 -27.63 3.06
N PRO A 241 -2.85 -27.88 1.75
CA PRO A 241 -4.08 -28.15 1.03
C PRO A 241 -4.77 -29.39 1.60
N THR A 242 -6.06 -29.26 1.94
CA THR A 242 -6.87 -30.40 2.42
C THR A 242 -7.96 -30.83 1.44
N LEU A 243 -8.05 -30.13 0.32
CA LEU A 243 -8.98 -30.37 -0.77
C LEU A 243 -8.25 -30.16 -2.09
N ASP A 244 -8.42 -31.10 -3.00
CA ASP A 244 -7.96 -31.00 -4.38
C ASP A 244 -9.16 -31.07 -5.33
N ILE A 245 -9.06 -30.35 -6.45
CA ILE A 245 -10.05 -30.38 -7.52
C ILE A 245 -9.48 -31.24 -8.63
N VAL A 246 -9.92 -32.50 -8.67
CA VAL A 246 -9.43 -33.48 -9.64
C VAL A 246 -10.45 -33.69 -10.76
N PRO A 247 -10.00 -34.08 -11.97
CA PRO A 247 -10.92 -34.50 -13.03
C PRO A 247 -11.89 -35.60 -12.57
N PRO A 248 -13.08 -35.72 -13.17
CA PRO A 248 -13.96 -36.86 -12.96
C PRO A 248 -13.28 -38.13 -13.47
N SER A 249 -13.68 -39.28 -12.92
CA SER A 249 -13.19 -40.59 -13.36
C SER A 249 -13.62 -40.95 -14.78
N ASP A 250 -14.69 -40.31 -15.29
CA ASP A 250 -15.23 -40.54 -16.62
C ASP A 250 -15.70 -39.21 -17.25
N TRP A 251 -15.20 -38.92 -18.44
CA TRP A 251 -15.57 -37.76 -19.26
C TRP A 251 -16.58 -38.10 -20.36
N SER A 252 -16.95 -39.37 -20.56
CA SER A 252 -17.77 -39.82 -21.69
C SER A 252 -19.07 -39.02 -21.86
N LYS A 253 -19.78 -38.73 -20.76
CA LYS A 253 -21.01 -37.94 -20.75
C LYS A 253 -20.76 -36.48 -21.11
N PHE A 254 -19.66 -35.90 -20.63
CA PHE A 254 -19.28 -34.52 -20.96
C PHE A 254 -18.94 -34.44 -22.44
N ASP A 255 -18.03 -35.30 -22.90
CA ASP A 255 -17.55 -35.36 -24.26
C ASP A 255 -18.73 -35.59 -25.20
N SER A 256 -19.68 -36.47 -24.87
CA SER A 256 -20.91 -36.64 -25.65
C SER A 256 -21.71 -35.34 -25.74
N VAL A 257 -21.97 -34.65 -24.64
CA VAL A 257 -22.77 -33.41 -24.66
C VAL A 257 -22.11 -32.29 -25.48
N VAL A 258 -20.79 -32.17 -25.45
CA VAL A 258 -20.07 -31.08 -26.16
C VAL A 258 -19.61 -31.46 -27.58
N SER A 259 -19.47 -32.75 -27.89
CA SER A 259 -19.12 -33.26 -29.23
C SER A 259 -20.34 -33.42 -30.13
N HIS A 260 -21.51 -33.70 -29.55
CA HIS A 260 -22.75 -33.73 -30.32
C HIS A 260 -23.15 -32.28 -30.62
N SER A 261 -23.50 -32.01 -31.88
CA SER A 261 -24.14 -30.78 -32.32
C SER A 261 -25.57 -30.59 -31.76
N GLU A 262 -25.89 -31.18 -30.60
CA GLU A 262 -27.13 -30.91 -29.88
C GLU A 262 -27.12 -29.44 -29.50
N LYS A 263 -28.21 -28.75 -29.85
CA LYS A 263 -28.37 -27.33 -29.54
C LYS A 263 -28.43 -27.17 -28.02
N ILE A 264 -27.33 -26.69 -27.42
CA ILE A 264 -27.33 -26.24 -26.02
C ILE A 264 -27.94 -24.84 -25.99
N ASP A 265 -29.15 -24.69 -25.47
CA ASP A 265 -29.77 -23.36 -25.31
C ASP A 265 -29.17 -22.60 -24.12
N PHE A 266 -28.83 -23.31 -23.03
CA PHE A 266 -28.25 -22.72 -21.82
C PHE A 266 -27.10 -23.54 -21.24
N ILE A 267 -26.05 -22.88 -20.76
CA ILE A 267 -24.99 -23.47 -19.92
C ILE A 267 -25.02 -22.77 -18.57
N ILE A 268 -25.06 -23.55 -17.47
CA ILE A 268 -25.11 -23.00 -16.11
C ILE A 268 -23.85 -23.39 -15.34
N PHE A 269 -23.01 -22.39 -15.05
CA PHE A 269 -21.83 -22.56 -14.23
C PHE A 269 -22.10 -22.21 -12.76
N THR A 270 -22.09 -23.24 -11.92
CA THR A 270 -22.34 -23.13 -10.47
C THR A 270 -21.09 -22.75 -9.67
N SER A 271 -19.90 -22.88 -10.25
CA SER A 271 -18.62 -22.58 -9.57
C SER A 271 -17.52 -22.27 -10.59
N VAL A 272 -16.48 -21.56 -10.13
CA VAL A 272 -15.26 -21.29 -10.93
C VAL A 272 -14.59 -22.60 -11.39
N HIS A 273 -14.53 -23.61 -10.52
CA HIS A 273 -13.97 -24.92 -10.86
C HIS A 273 -14.69 -25.64 -11.99
N ALA A 274 -16.02 -25.50 -12.06
CA ALA A 274 -16.78 -26.04 -13.19
C ALA A 274 -16.39 -25.36 -14.51
N VAL A 275 -16.16 -24.03 -14.50
CA VAL A 275 -15.71 -23.29 -15.70
C VAL A 275 -14.30 -23.71 -16.10
N GLN A 276 -13.37 -23.80 -15.14
CA GLN A 276 -11.99 -24.24 -15.37
C GLN A 276 -11.93 -25.61 -16.03
N MET A 277 -12.59 -26.61 -15.45
CA MET A 277 -12.56 -27.97 -15.96
C MET A 277 -13.31 -28.13 -17.28
N PHE A 278 -14.42 -27.41 -17.46
CA PHE A 278 -15.11 -27.33 -18.75
C PHE A 278 -14.18 -26.80 -19.85
N LEU A 279 -13.53 -25.65 -19.62
CA LEU A 279 -12.63 -25.04 -20.61
C LEU A 279 -11.43 -25.93 -20.91
N LYS A 280 -10.83 -26.51 -19.86
CA LYS A 280 -9.71 -27.44 -19.98
C LYS A 280 -10.10 -28.63 -20.87
N ARG A 281 -11.21 -29.31 -20.57
CA ARG A 281 -11.65 -30.46 -21.34
C ARG A 281 -12.04 -30.11 -22.77
N CYS A 282 -12.77 -29.01 -22.99
CA CYS A 282 -13.10 -28.53 -24.33
C CYS A 282 -11.84 -28.28 -25.18
N LYS A 283 -10.79 -27.70 -24.59
CA LYS A 283 -9.51 -27.50 -25.27
C LYS A 283 -8.81 -28.83 -25.60
N GLU A 284 -8.81 -29.80 -24.68
CA GLU A 284 -8.19 -31.11 -24.88
C GLU A 284 -8.82 -31.90 -26.04
N ILE A 285 -10.14 -31.82 -26.20
CA ILE A 285 -10.87 -32.56 -27.24
C ILE A 285 -11.18 -31.71 -28.49
N GLY A 286 -10.76 -30.43 -28.51
CA GLY A 286 -11.01 -29.51 -29.62
C GLY A 286 -12.48 -29.10 -29.79
N ALA A 287 -13.30 -29.17 -28.75
CA ALA A 287 -14.72 -28.79 -28.81
C ALA A 287 -14.89 -27.26 -28.83
N LEU A 288 -15.72 -26.77 -29.77
CA LEU A 288 -16.05 -25.35 -29.92
C LEU A 288 -17.53 -25.10 -29.58
N ILE A 289 -17.76 -24.25 -28.59
CA ILE A 289 -19.10 -23.88 -28.15
C ILE A 289 -19.53 -22.60 -28.85
N ASN A 290 -20.70 -22.62 -29.49
CA ASN A 290 -21.25 -21.45 -30.16
C ASN A 290 -22.05 -20.56 -29.18
N TYR A 291 -21.34 -19.67 -28.49
CA TYR A 291 -21.93 -18.72 -27.53
C TYR A 291 -22.92 -17.71 -28.16
N ASN A 292 -23.01 -17.60 -29.49
CA ASN A 292 -24.06 -16.78 -30.12
C ASN A 292 -25.44 -17.44 -30.06
N ARG A 293 -25.48 -18.77 -29.86
CA ARG A 293 -26.73 -19.57 -29.79
C ARG A 293 -26.98 -20.17 -28.42
N THR A 294 -26.02 -20.05 -27.51
CA THR A 294 -26.05 -20.61 -26.17
C THR A 294 -25.95 -19.50 -25.14
N LYS A 295 -26.92 -19.41 -24.24
CA LYS A 295 -26.90 -18.45 -23.14
C LYS A 295 -26.14 -19.00 -21.95
N VAL A 296 -25.19 -18.24 -21.42
CA VAL A 296 -24.40 -18.62 -20.24
C VAL A 296 -24.99 -17.98 -18.99
N VAL A 297 -25.21 -18.80 -17.97
CA VAL A 297 -25.62 -18.40 -16.63
C VAL A 297 -24.48 -18.64 -15.66
N ALA A 298 -24.05 -17.62 -14.94
CA ALA A 298 -23.08 -17.76 -13.87
C ALA A 298 -23.77 -17.48 -12.53
N VAL A 299 -23.76 -18.47 -11.62
CA VAL A 299 -24.56 -18.39 -10.37
C VAL A 299 -24.03 -17.31 -9.42
N GLY A 300 -22.71 -17.08 -9.41
CA GLY A 300 -22.08 -16.09 -8.52
C GLY A 300 -21.20 -15.10 -9.27
N SER A 301 -21.00 -13.93 -8.67
CA SER A 301 -20.17 -12.85 -9.22
C SER A 301 -18.73 -13.29 -9.54
N LYS A 302 -18.11 -14.12 -8.69
CA LYS A 302 -16.77 -14.69 -8.94
C LYS A 302 -16.73 -15.59 -10.17
N THR A 303 -17.74 -16.45 -10.34
CA THR A 303 -17.87 -17.32 -11.52
C THR A 303 -18.06 -16.48 -12.78
N SER A 304 -18.88 -15.41 -12.71
CA SER A 304 -19.09 -14.49 -13.82
C SER A 304 -17.80 -13.79 -14.25
N ALA A 305 -17.07 -13.23 -13.29
CA ALA A 305 -15.78 -12.58 -13.55
C ALA A 305 -14.77 -13.54 -14.19
N TYR A 306 -14.72 -14.79 -13.73
CA TYR A 306 -13.85 -15.81 -14.32
C TYR A 306 -14.23 -16.18 -15.75
N CYS A 307 -15.53 -16.28 -16.06
CA CYS A 307 -16.03 -16.46 -17.42
C CYS A 307 -15.59 -15.32 -18.35
N HIS A 308 -15.78 -14.06 -17.94
CA HIS A 308 -15.37 -12.90 -18.73
C HIS A 308 -13.86 -12.85 -19.00
N LYS A 309 -13.04 -13.17 -17.99
CA LYS A 309 -11.57 -13.27 -18.15
C LYS A 309 -11.16 -14.29 -19.21
N ASN A 310 -11.98 -15.32 -19.43
CA ASN A 310 -11.76 -16.38 -20.43
C ASN A 310 -12.58 -16.17 -21.71
N ASN A 311 -13.00 -14.93 -22.00
CA ASN A 311 -13.77 -14.56 -23.20
C ASN A 311 -15.12 -15.27 -23.34
N ILE A 312 -15.71 -15.73 -22.23
CA ILE A 312 -17.09 -16.23 -22.20
C ILE A 312 -18.01 -15.09 -21.80
N ASN A 313 -18.94 -14.73 -22.68
CA ASN A 313 -19.96 -13.74 -22.36
C ASN A 313 -21.05 -14.33 -21.46
N VAL A 314 -21.20 -13.82 -20.24
CA VAL A 314 -22.24 -14.24 -19.30
C VAL A 314 -23.51 -13.45 -19.57
N ASN A 315 -24.60 -14.15 -19.89
CA ASN A 315 -25.88 -13.51 -20.21
C ASN A 315 -26.75 -13.25 -18.99
N ILE A 316 -26.64 -14.11 -17.97
CA ILE A 316 -27.51 -14.05 -16.79
C ILE A 316 -26.67 -14.30 -15.54
N VAL A 317 -26.83 -13.43 -14.55
CA VAL A 317 -26.38 -13.63 -13.17
C VAL A 317 -27.61 -13.44 -12.29
N PRO A 318 -28.00 -14.43 -11.47
CA PRO A 318 -29.21 -14.32 -10.65
C PRO A 318 -29.00 -13.33 -9.49
N ASP A 319 -30.09 -12.70 -9.04
CA ASP A 319 -30.06 -11.78 -7.89
C ASP A 319 -29.69 -12.50 -6.59
N LYS A 320 -30.14 -13.77 -6.46
CA LYS A 320 -29.74 -14.69 -5.38
C LYS A 320 -28.77 -15.72 -5.93
N PHE A 321 -27.58 -15.83 -5.33
CA PHE A 321 -26.54 -16.78 -5.74
C PHE A 321 -26.82 -18.21 -5.25
N SER A 322 -28.01 -18.73 -5.54
CA SER A 322 -28.50 -20.04 -5.11
C SER A 322 -29.22 -20.78 -6.24
N ALA A 323 -29.54 -22.06 -6.03
CA ALA A 323 -30.31 -22.86 -7.00
C ALA A 323 -31.68 -22.22 -7.28
N GLU A 324 -32.36 -21.77 -6.23
CA GLU A 324 -33.65 -21.08 -6.30
C GLU A 324 -33.54 -19.78 -7.11
N GLY A 325 -32.48 -18.99 -6.88
CA GLY A 325 -32.26 -17.75 -7.63
C GLY A 325 -32.06 -17.98 -9.12
N VAL A 326 -31.39 -19.07 -9.51
CA VAL A 326 -31.24 -19.44 -10.92
C VAL A 326 -32.59 -19.86 -11.53
N ILE A 327 -33.39 -20.64 -10.80
CA ILE A 327 -34.72 -21.07 -11.24
C ILE A 327 -35.64 -19.84 -11.41
N GLU A 328 -35.61 -18.90 -10.46
CA GLU A 328 -36.33 -17.63 -10.51
C GLU A 328 -35.89 -16.75 -11.68
N ALA A 329 -34.59 -16.69 -11.99
CA ALA A 329 -34.08 -15.96 -13.13
C ALA A 329 -34.50 -16.60 -14.48
N LEU A 330 -34.50 -17.93 -14.54
CA LEU A 330 -34.84 -18.67 -15.76
C LEU A 330 -36.35 -18.86 -15.98
N SER A 331 -37.19 -18.73 -14.96
CA SER A 331 -38.66 -18.76 -15.10
C SER A 331 -39.20 -17.61 -15.96
N LYS A 332 -38.42 -16.52 -16.11
CA LYS A 332 -38.70 -15.40 -17.01
C LYS A 332 -38.53 -15.75 -18.50
N TYR A 333 -37.98 -16.93 -18.80
CA TYR A 333 -37.79 -17.44 -20.16
C TYR A 333 -38.73 -18.63 -20.42
N ASN A 334 -39.05 -18.86 -21.69
CA ASN A 334 -39.72 -20.10 -22.09
C ASN A 334 -38.71 -21.26 -22.06
N MET A 335 -38.75 -22.04 -20.97
CA MET A 335 -37.85 -23.17 -20.72
C MET A 335 -38.33 -24.49 -21.32
N LYS A 336 -39.56 -24.54 -21.85
CA LYS A 336 -40.14 -25.76 -22.44
C LYS A 336 -39.27 -26.28 -23.60
N ASN A 337 -38.85 -27.54 -23.50
CA ASN A 337 -37.98 -28.24 -24.45
C ASN A 337 -36.60 -27.59 -24.67
N LYS A 338 -36.16 -26.68 -23.79
CA LYS A 338 -34.83 -26.07 -23.86
C LYS A 338 -33.79 -27.00 -23.28
N VAL A 339 -32.67 -27.18 -23.98
CA VAL A 339 -31.57 -28.01 -23.48
C VAL A 339 -30.68 -27.16 -22.57
N VAL A 340 -30.55 -27.57 -21.32
CA VAL A 340 -29.74 -26.91 -20.31
C VAL A 340 -28.59 -27.82 -19.89
N PHE A 341 -27.37 -27.37 -20.12
CA PHE A 341 -26.16 -28.05 -19.70
C PHE A 341 -25.66 -27.51 -18.35
N ILE A 342 -25.46 -28.40 -17.38
CA ILE A 342 -25.01 -28.05 -16.03
C ILE A 342 -23.73 -28.83 -15.72
N PRO A 343 -22.55 -28.31 -16.08
CA PRO A 343 -21.27 -28.82 -15.62
C PRO A 343 -21.10 -28.53 -14.12
N ARG A 344 -20.88 -29.57 -13.32
CA ARG A 344 -20.90 -29.48 -11.85
C ARG A 344 -19.95 -30.45 -11.16
N SER A 345 -19.86 -30.40 -9.82
CA SER A 345 -19.19 -31.45 -9.05
C SER A 345 -19.97 -32.76 -9.09
N ALA A 346 -19.30 -33.90 -8.91
CA ALA A 346 -19.98 -35.20 -8.81
C ALA A 346 -20.95 -35.33 -7.63
N ILE A 347 -20.72 -34.61 -6.52
CA ILE A 347 -21.58 -34.62 -5.33
C ILE A 347 -22.53 -33.42 -5.34
N GLY A 348 -22.95 -32.99 -6.53
CA GLY A 348 -23.77 -31.81 -6.64
C GLY A 348 -25.24 -32.05 -6.28
N ARG A 349 -25.79 -31.16 -5.46
CA ARG A 349 -27.21 -30.96 -5.12
C ARG A 349 -28.24 -31.07 -6.28
N GLU A 350 -29.26 -31.90 -6.17
CA GLU A 350 -30.26 -32.15 -7.24
C GLU A 350 -31.32 -31.04 -7.37
N GLU A 351 -31.39 -30.10 -6.42
CA GLU A 351 -32.39 -29.03 -6.35
C GLU A 351 -32.45 -28.21 -7.66
N LEU A 352 -31.29 -27.82 -8.21
CA LEU A 352 -31.22 -27.04 -9.45
C LEU A 352 -31.64 -27.85 -10.70
N PRO A 353 -31.08 -29.05 -10.98
CA PRO A 353 -31.58 -29.90 -12.06
C PRO A 353 -33.08 -30.19 -11.98
N MET A 354 -33.61 -30.51 -10.80
CA MET A 354 -35.03 -30.83 -10.62
C MET A 354 -35.91 -29.61 -10.88
N GLY A 355 -35.60 -28.46 -10.28
CA GLY A 355 -36.41 -27.25 -10.47
C GLY A 355 -36.44 -26.75 -11.92
N LEU A 356 -35.36 -26.93 -12.68
CA LEU A 356 -35.37 -26.59 -14.12
C LEU A 356 -36.12 -27.61 -14.98
N LYS A 357 -36.17 -28.89 -14.59
CA LYS A 357 -37.03 -29.89 -15.23
C LYS A 357 -38.52 -29.55 -15.04
N GLU A 358 -38.91 -29.08 -13.87
CA GLU A 358 -40.28 -28.63 -13.58
C GLU A 358 -40.72 -27.46 -14.47
N LEU A 359 -39.78 -26.58 -14.84
CA LEU A 359 -40.01 -25.52 -15.85
C LEU A 359 -40.08 -26.05 -17.30
N GLY A 360 -39.97 -27.37 -17.51
CA GLY A 360 -40.07 -28.04 -18.81
C GLY A 360 -38.76 -28.13 -19.59
N ALA A 361 -37.62 -27.87 -18.96
CA ALA A 361 -36.31 -27.95 -19.61
C ALA A 361 -35.75 -29.38 -19.67
N ILE A 362 -34.95 -29.66 -20.69
CA ILE A 362 -34.21 -30.91 -20.87
C ILE A 362 -32.82 -30.75 -20.24
N ILE A 363 -32.59 -31.39 -19.10
CA ILE A 363 -31.36 -31.21 -18.33
C ILE A 363 -30.28 -32.23 -18.70
N LYS A 364 -29.11 -31.72 -19.05
CA LYS A 364 -27.86 -32.48 -19.16
C LYS A 364 -26.97 -32.06 -17.98
N SER A 365 -27.06 -32.76 -16.86
CA SER A 365 -26.21 -32.48 -15.70
C SER A 365 -25.06 -33.46 -15.66
N VAL A 366 -23.82 -32.97 -15.70
CA VAL A 366 -22.62 -33.81 -15.87
C VAL A 366 -21.53 -33.41 -14.87
N PRO A 367 -20.93 -34.38 -14.17
CA PRO A 367 -19.77 -34.13 -13.34
C PRO A 367 -18.56 -33.74 -14.20
N VAL A 368 -17.93 -32.61 -13.89
CA VAL A 368 -16.69 -32.13 -14.55
C VAL A 368 -15.53 -32.00 -13.58
N TYR A 369 -15.76 -32.24 -12.29
CA TYR A 369 -14.72 -32.37 -11.29
C TYR A 369 -15.19 -33.17 -10.09
N ASN A 370 -14.21 -33.74 -9.38
CA ASN A 370 -14.36 -34.33 -8.07
C ASN A 370 -13.58 -33.50 -7.05
N VAL A 371 -14.03 -33.58 -5.81
CA VAL A 371 -13.28 -33.07 -4.66
C VAL A 371 -12.60 -34.26 -4.02
N ALA A 372 -11.27 -34.25 -3.99
CA ALA A 372 -10.46 -35.32 -3.40
C ALA A 372 -9.64 -34.79 -2.22
N ILE A 373 -9.21 -35.70 -1.35
CA ILE A 373 -8.16 -35.39 -0.37
C ILE A 373 -6.83 -35.36 -1.15
N PRO A 374 -6.05 -34.26 -1.07
CA PRO A 374 -4.75 -34.19 -1.72
C PRO A 374 -3.86 -35.36 -1.33
N SER A 375 -3.20 -35.97 -2.33
CA SER A 375 -2.24 -37.06 -2.13
C SER A 375 -0.99 -36.79 -2.97
N GLY A 376 0.17 -37.27 -2.51
CA GLY A 376 1.46 -37.10 -3.20
C GLY A 376 2.54 -36.43 -2.35
N GLU A 377 3.71 -36.17 -2.97
CA GLU A 377 4.90 -35.64 -2.29
C GLU A 377 4.68 -34.25 -1.68
N ASN A 378 3.93 -33.36 -2.34
CA ASN A 378 3.71 -31.98 -1.85
C ASN A 378 3.05 -31.92 -0.46
N VAL A 379 2.11 -32.83 -0.18
CA VAL A 379 1.45 -32.91 1.13
C VAL A 379 2.44 -33.40 2.20
N ARG A 380 3.29 -34.37 1.85
CA ARG A 380 4.32 -34.91 2.75
C ARG A 380 5.39 -33.86 3.08
N THR A 381 5.85 -33.09 2.11
CA THR A 381 6.82 -32.00 2.32
C THR A 381 6.26 -30.93 3.26
N ASN A 382 4.99 -30.54 3.09
CA ASN A 382 4.37 -29.53 3.95
C ASN A 382 4.13 -30.03 5.38
N LEU A 383 3.83 -31.33 5.56
CA LEU A 383 3.76 -31.96 6.88
C LEU A 383 5.13 -32.05 7.56
N GLN A 384 6.19 -32.40 6.81
CA GLN A 384 7.57 -32.38 7.33
C GLN A 384 8.00 -30.99 7.78
N GLN A 385 7.64 -29.95 7.01
CA GLN A 385 7.89 -28.56 7.39
C GLN A 385 7.13 -28.17 8.68
N LEU A 386 5.93 -28.72 8.87
CA LEU A 386 5.13 -28.49 10.08
C LEU A 386 5.80 -29.09 11.32
N ASP A 387 6.43 -30.26 11.19
CA ASP A 387 7.16 -30.92 12.28
C ASP A 387 8.47 -30.19 12.66
N SER A 388 9.13 -29.55 11.68
CA SER A 388 10.39 -28.82 11.89
C SER A 388 10.21 -27.36 12.32
N THR A 389 8.98 -26.83 12.33
CA THR A 389 8.70 -25.40 12.56
C THR A 389 7.84 -25.19 13.79
N LYS A 390 8.15 -24.16 14.60
CA LYS A 390 7.26 -23.73 15.68
C LYS A 390 6.02 -23.07 15.08
N VAL A 391 4.89 -23.80 15.08
CA VAL A 391 3.57 -23.29 14.66
C VAL A 391 2.87 -22.61 15.84
N ASP A 392 2.31 -21.42 15.61
CA ASP A 392 1.52 -20.68 16.60
C ASP A 392 0.00 -20.90 16.41
N LEU A 393 -0.48 -20.91 15.16
CA LEU A 393 -1.91 -20.87 14.85
C LEU A 393 -2.30 -21.79 13.68
N PHE A 394 -3.43 -22.50 13.81
CA PHE A 394 -4.12 -23.15 12.69
C PHE A 394 -5.41 -22.42 12.33
N ILE A 395 -5.65 -22.27 11.03
CA ILE A 395 -6.88 -21.70 10.45
C ILE A 395 -7.65 -22.80 9.70
N PHE A 396 -8.92 -22.99 10.08
CA PHE A 396 -9.86 -23.86 9.38
C PHE A 396 -11.03 -23.05 8.81
N THR A 397 -11.32 -23.27 7.53
CA THR A 397 -12.35 -22.51 6.78
C THR A 397 -13.64 -23.29 6.52
N SER A 398 -13.68 -24.57 6.89
CA SER A 398 -14.89 -25.39 6.86
C SER A 398 -14.73 -26.63 7.75
N PRO A 399 -15.83 -27.31 8.15
CA PRO A 399 -15.75 -28.60 8.82
C PRO A 399 -14.94 -29.64 8.03
N SER A 400 -15.12 -29.68 6.71
CA SER A 400 -14.40 -30.61 5.83
C SER A 400 -12.89 -30.36 5.81
N THR A 401 -12.43 -29.10 5.83
CA THR A 401 -10.99 -28.80 5.89
C THR A 401 -10.34 -29.28 7.18
N PHE A 402 -11.10 -29.28 8.29
CA PHE A 402 -10.61 -29.80 9.57
C PHE A 402 -10.53 -31.33 9.57
N GLU A 403 -11.62 -32.02 9.18
CA GLU A 403 -11.65 -33.48 9.14
C GLU A 403 -10.63 -34.06 8.15
N ASN A 404 -10.47 -33.43 6.99
CA ASN A 404 -9.47 -33.84 6.00
C ASN A 404 -8.05 -33.61 6.51
N PHE A 405 -7.79 -32.52 7.24
CA PHE A 405 -6.49 -32.30 7.87
C PHE A 405 -6.15 -33.42 8.86
N LEU A 406 -7.11 -33.85 9.69
CA LEU A 406 -6.90 -34.95 10.64
C LEU A 406 -6.49 -36.24 9.92
N GLN A 407 -7.10 -36.54 8.78
CA GLN A 407 -6.76 -37.70 7.97
C GLN A 407 -5.38 -37.57 7.31
N ILE A 408 -5.09 -36.40 6.72
CA ILE A 408 -3.82 -36.12 6.04
C ILE A 408 -2.63 -36.20 7.01
N ALA A 409 -2.78 -35.64 8.20
CA ALA A 409 -1.74 -35.59 9.23
C ALA A 409 -1.75 -36.80 10.17
N ASP A 410 -2.57 -37.84 9.89
CA ASP A 410 -2.78 -39.03 10.73
C ASP A 410 -3.00 -38.71 12.23
N VAL A 411 -3.80 -37.68 12.50
CA VAL A 411 -4.06 -37.19 13.86
C VAL A 411 -5.12 -38.07 14.54
N LYS A 412 -4.66 -39.06 15.31
CA LYS A 412 -5.53 -39.99 16.06
C LYS A 412 -6.23 -39.34 17.25
N ASN A 413 -5.59 -38.37 17.89
CA ASN A 413 -6.14 -37.65 19.06
C ASN A 413 -6.07 -36.13 18.84
N PRO A 414 -7.13 -35.51 18.28
CA PRO A 414 -7.16 -34.08 18.00
C PRO A 414 -6.93 -33.21 19.24
N PHE A 415 -7.50 -33.60 20.39
CA PHE A 415 -7.34 -32.86 21.65
C PHE A 415 -5.87 -32.73 22.05
N GLN A 416 -5.14 -33.85 22.02
CA GLN A 416 -3.73 -33.87 22.38
C GLN A 416 -2.87 -33.14 21.33
N TYR A 417 -3.16 -33.34 20.05
CA TYR A 417 -2.41 -32.73 18.96
C TYR A 417 -2.53 -31.19 18.97
N PHE A 418 -3.75 -30.67 19.13
CA PHE A 418 -4.02 -29.23 19.09
C PHE A 418 -3.87 -28.51 20.42
N GLY A 419 -3.65 -29.22 21.53
CA GLY A 419 -3.55 -28.61 22.86
C GLY A 419 -2.46 -27.54 23.01
N LYS A 420 -1.44 -27.57 22.15
CA LYS A 420 -0.31 -26.61 22.14
C LYS A 420 -0.46 -25.45 21.14
N PHE A 421 -1.52 -25.44 20.34
CA PHE A 421 -1.71 -24.47 19.26
C PHE A 421 -2.90 -23.55 19.52
N ASP A 422 -2.86 -22.35 18.97
CA ASP A 422 -4.05 -21.54 18.82
C ASP A 422 -4.84 -22.03 17.61
N ILE A 423 -6.17 -21.99 17.70
CA ILE A 423 -7.07 -22.45 16.62
C ILE A 423 -8.05 -21.33 16.28
N ALA A 424 -8.15 -21.03 14.99
CA ALA A 424 -9.10 -20.10 14.42
C ALA A 424 -10.08 -20.81 13.47
N ALA A 425 -11.36 -20.51 13.63
CA ALA A 425 -12.42 -20.97 12.74
C ALA A 425 -12.99 -19.77 11.97
N ILE A 426 -13.27 -19.93 10.68
CA ILE A 426 -13.88 -18.86 9.87
C ILE A 426 -15.31 -18.51 10.31
N GLY A 427 -16.02 -19.47 10.92
CA GLY A 427 -17.43 -19.30 11.29
C GLY A 427 -17.97 -20.41 12.20
N PRO A 428 -19.23 -20.28 12.66
CA PRO A 428 -19.79 -21.08 13.76
C PRO A 428 -19.84 -22.59 13.49
N THR A 429 -20.24 -23.00 12.30
CA THR A 429 -20.32 -24.43 11.93
C THR A 429 -18.96 -25.11 11.94
N THR A 430 -17.91 -24.37 11.56
CA THR A 430 -16.52 -24.88 11.62
C THR A 430 -16.06 -24.98 13.07
N LYS A 431 -16.41 -23.98 13.90
CA LYS A 431 -16.12 -24.01 15.34
C LYS A 431 -16.77 -25.22 16.01
N GLU A 432 -18.04 -25.47 15.75
CA GLU A 432 -18.77 -26.63 16.31
C GLU A 432 -18.11 -27.96 15.93
N ALA A 433 -17.71 -28.12 14.66
CA ALA A 433 -17.02 -29.31 14.20
C ALA A 433 -15.69 -29.54 14.96
N ILE A 434 -14.91 -28.49 15.18
CA ILE A 434 -13.64 -28.54 15.91
C ILE A 434 -13.88 -28.86 17.40
N GLU A 435 -14.82 -28.15 18.04
CA GLU A 435 -15.13 -28.31 19.46
C GLU A 435 -15.78 -29.67 19.78
N SER A 436 -16.48 -30.29 18.83
CA SER A 436 -17.01 -31.66 18.96
C SER A 436 -15.90 -32.70 19.20
N LYS A 437 -14.68 -32.44 18.71
CA LYS A 437 -13.48 -33.25 18.95
C LYS A 437 -12.70 -32.79 20.20
N LYS A 438 -13.33 -31.97 21.06
CA LYS A 438 -12.77 -31.36 22.28
C LYS A 438 -11.64 -30.36 22.04
N VAL A 439 -11.42 -29.92 20.80
CA VAL A 439 -10.40 -28.91 20.47
C VAL A 439 -10.97 -27.51 20.68
N LYS A 440 -10.29 -26.66 21.45
CA LYS A 440 -10.77 -25.31 21.75
C LYS A 440 -10.47 -24.34 20.62
N VAL A 441 -11.50 -23.67 20.09
CA VAL A 441 -11.34 -22.55 19.16
C VAL A 441 -11.16 -21.26 19.95
N LYS A 442 -10.03 -20.57 19.74
CA LYS A 442 -9.70 -19.32 20.45
C LYS A 442 -10.06 -18.07 19.64
N ILE A 443 -10.16 -18.20 18.32
CA ILE A 443 -10.40 -17.07 17.42
C ILE A 443 -11.60 -17.41 16.52
N LEU A 444 -12.63 -16.57 16.61
CA LEU A 444 -13.81 -16.60 15.76
C LEU A 444 -14.11 -15.15 15.34
N PRO A 445 -14.12 -14.82 14.05
CA PRO A 445 -14.37 -13.45 13.61
C PRO A 445 -15.85 -13.11 13.63
N ASP A 446 -16.14 -11.81 13.76
CA ASP A 446 -17.50 -11.28 13.71
C ASP A 446 -18.05 -11.29 12.26
N GLU A 447 -17.16 -11.08 11.28
CA GLU A 447 -17.43 -11.27 9.85
C GLU A 447 -16.82 -12.60 9.37
N PHE A 448 -17.63 -13.50 8.81
CA PHE A 448 -17.19 -14.82 8.31
C PHE A 448 -16.46 -14.75 6.97
N THR A 449 -15.46 -13.88 6.88
CA THR A 449 -14.61 -13.62 5.70
C THR A 449 -13.14 -13.73 6.07
N ILE A 450 -12.25 -13.93 5.09
CA ILE A 450 -10.80 -13.99 5.34
C ILE A 450 -10.28 -12.67 5.95
N ASN A 451 -10.83 -11.53 5.52
CA ASN A 451 -10.48 -10.24 6.10
C ASN A 451 -10.95 -10.11 7.55
N GLY A 452 -12.19 -10.52 7.85
CA GLY A 452 -12.71 -10.55 9.21
C GLY A 452 -11.86 -11.45 10.12
N LEU A 453 -11.51 -12.64 9.63
CA LEU A 453 -10.62 -13.57 10.32
C LEU A 453 -9.24 -12.95 10.59
N THR A 454 -8.64 -12.32 9.59
CA THR A 454 -7.31 -11.69 9.69
C THR A 454 -7.32 -10.58 10.75
N LYS A 455 -8.35 -9.70 10.74
CA LYS A 455 -8.53 -8.66 11.77
C LYS A 455 -8.61 -9.27 13.17
N LYS A 456 -9.41 -10.32 13.34
CA LYS A 456 -9.58 -10.99 14.63
C LYS A 456 -8.30 -11.64 15.14
N ILE A 457 -7.49 -12.21 14.25
CA ILE A 457 -6.17 -12.77 14.59
C ILE A 457 -5.23 -11.67 15.11
N VAL A 458 -5.20 -10.52 14.45
CA VAL A 458 -4.39 -9.36 14.88
C VAL A 458 -4.84 -8.87 16.26
N GLU A 459 -6.15 -8.67 16.46
CA GLU A 459 -6.71 -8.28 17.77
C GLU A 459 -6.30 -9.26 18.87
N TYR A 460 -6.42 -10.56 18.61
CA TYR A 460 -6.07 -11.61 19.56
C TYR A 460 -4.60 -11.55 20.00
N TYR A 461 -3.66 -11.40 19.06
CA TYR A 461 -2.23 -11.34 19.40
C TYR A 461 -1.81 -10.00 20.03
N ASN A 462 -2.44 -8.89 19.64
CA ASN A 462 -2.19 -7.60 20.27
C ASN A 462 -2.64 -7.59 21.73
N ASN A 463 -3.82 -8.14 22.03
CA ASN A 463 -4.33 -8.25 23.40
C ASN A 463 -3.48 -9.16 24.31
N GLN A 464 -2.68 -10.06 23.73
CA GLN A 464 -1.72 -10.86 24.50
C GLN A 464 -0.44 -10.10 24.81
N LYS A 465 0.02 -9.21 23.92
CA LYS A 465 1.19 -8.35 24.16
C LYS A 465 0.93 -7.35 25.30
N GLU A 466 -0.30 -6.87 25.45
CA GLU A 466 -0.67 -5.90 26.51
C GLU A 466 -0.85 -6.53 27.90
N LYS A 467 -0.87 -7.86 28.02
CA LYS A 467 -1.05 -8.59 29.28
C LYS A 467 0.25 -9.11 29.91
N ILE A 468 1.37 -8.92 29.22
CA ILE A 468 2.74 -9.23 29.68
C ILE A 468 3.40 -7.91 30.04
#